data_AF-A0A1H0W8C7-F1
#
_entry.id   AF-A0A1H0W8C7-F1
#
_cell.length_a   1.000
_cell.length_b   1.000
_cell.length_c   1.000
_cell.angle_alpha   90.00
_cell.angle_beta   90.00
_cell.angle_gamma   90.00
#
_symmetry.space_group_name_H-M   'P 1'
#
loop_
_entity.id
_entity.type
_entity.pdbx_description
1 polymer ?
#
loop_
_entity_poly.entity_id
_entity_poly.type
_entity_poly.pdbx_seq_one_letter_code
_entity_poly.pdbx_strand_id
1 'polypeptide(L)' 'MTAVAMSGLREITQVILSVPGPQASKAEVAAWYERKARLLEQIAAEGGPDSDQVSALALLAHRRSAALIDRAA' A
#
# COMPACT_ATOMS: atom_id res chain seq x y z
N MET A 1 5.59 -0.55 -25.13
CA MET A 1 5.13 -0.68 -23.73
C MET A 1 6.12 0.05 -22.82
N THR A 2 6.03 1.38 -22.67
CA THR A 2 7.12 2.17 -22.04
C THR A 2 6.64 3.35 -21.19
N ALA A 3 5.35 3.46 -20.89
CA ALA A 3 4.81 4.55 -20.08
C ALA A 3 4.39 4.13 -18.64
N VAL A 4 4.08 2.85 -18.42
CA VAL A 4 3.47 2.36 -17.16
C VAL A 4 4.51 2.06 -16.06
N ALA A 5 5.72 1.62 -16.41
CA ALA A 5 6.77 1.40 -15.42
C ALA A 5 7.19 2.68 -14.65
N MET A 6 7.04 3.85 -15.29
CA MET A 6 7.30 5.15 -14.66
C MET A 6 6.19 5.56 -13.66
N SER A 7 4.94 5.10 -13.84
CA SER A 7 3.85 5.41 -12.91
C SER A 7 3.96 4.61 -11.61
N GLY A 8 4.28 3.31 -11.70
CA GLY A 8 4.44 2.45 -10.52
C GLY A 8 5.54 2.93 -9.56
N LEU A 9 6.74 3.22 -10.08
CA LEU A 9 7.85 3.73 -9.24
C LEU A 9 7.55 5.09 -8.61
N ARG A 10 6.85 5.97 -9.33
CA ARG A 10 6.42 7.27 -8.80
C ARG A 10 5.40 7.09 -7.68
N GLU A 11 4.43 6.21 -7.86
CA GLU A 11 3.41 5.92 -6.83
C GLU A 11 3.99 5.21 -5.61
N ILE A 12 4.92 4.27 -5.79
CA ILE A 12 5.69 3.65 -4.70
C ILE A 12 6.44 4.73 -3.93
N THR A 13 7.12 5.63 -4.63
CA THR A 13 7.85 6.75 -4.02
C THR A 13 6.91 7.64 -3.22
N GLN A 14 5.75 7.99 -3.78
CA GLN A 14 4.74 8.81 -3.08
C GLN A 14 4.22 8.12 -1.81
N VAL A 15 3.95 6.81 -1.85
CA VAL A 15 3.49 6.05 -0.68
C VAL A 15 4.60 5.99 0.39
N ILE A 16 5.85 5.76 0.01
CA ILE A 16 6.98 5.70 0.96
C ILE A 16 7.26 7.07 1.59
N LEU A 17 7.21 8.15 0.81
CA LEU A 17 7.44 9.50 1.32
C LEU A 17 6.26 10.02 2.16
N SER A 18 5.05 9.49 1.95
CA SER A 18 3.86 9.86 2.73
C SER A 18 3.63 8.97 3.95
N VAL A 19 4.65 8.26 4.45
CA VAL A 19 4.54 7.48 5.70
C VAL A 19 4.13 8.44 6.83
N PRO A 20 3.01 8.17 7.53
CA PRO A 20 2.56 9.04 8.60
C PRO A 20 3.56 9.07 9.76
N GLY A 21 3.79 10.25 10.32
CA GLY A 21 4.70 10.45 11.43
C GLY A 21 4.17 9.93 12.77
N PRO A 22 4.97 10.00 13.86
CA PRO A 22 4.61 9.44 15.16
C PRO A 22 3.34 10.03 15.80
N GLN A 23 2.94 11.24 15.40
CA GLN A 23 1.76 11.95 15.89
C GLN A 23 0.51 11.73 15.02
N ALA A 24 0.62 10.95 13.94
CA ALA A 24 -0.51 10.68 13.07
C ALA A 24 -1.60 9.90 13.81
N SER A 25 -2.85 10.27 13.56
CA SER A 25 -4.01 9.56 14.07
C SER A 25 -4.07 8.13 13.51
N LYS A 26 -4.77 7.24 14.23
CA LYS A 26 -5.02 5.87 13.75
C LYS A 26 -5.68 5.86 12.36
N ALA A 27 -6.57 6.82 12.09
CA ALA A 27 -7.26 6.95 10.81
C ALA A 27 -6.29 7.32 9.67
N GLU A 28 -5.35 8.25 9.90
CA GLU A 28 -4.32 8.60 8.92
C GLU A 28 -3.39 7.41 8.64
N VAL A 29 -3.00 6.68 9.68
CA VAL A 29 -2.18 5.46 9.53
C VAL A 29 -2.95 4.37 8.77
N ALA A 30 -4.24 4.18 9.07
CA ALA A 30 -5.09 3.23 8.36
C ALA A 30 -5.24 3.58 6.87
N ALA A 31 -5.48 4.86 6.55
CA ALA A 31 -5.60 5.35 5.19
C ALA A 31 -4.28 5.16 4.41
N TRP A 32 -3.14 5.35 5.06
CA TRP A 32 -1.84 5.08 4.45
C TRP A 32 -1.64 3.59 4.12
N TYR A 33 -1.96 2.68 5.04
CA TYR A 33 -1.89 1.24 4.79
C TYR A 33 -2.84 0.81 3.67
N GLU A 34 -4.04 1.37 3.60
CA GLU A 34 -5.01 1.09 2.53
C GLU A 34 -4.47 1.55 1.17
N ARG A 35 -3.90 2.75 1.10
CA ARG A 35 -3.27 3.25 -0.14
C ARG A 35 -2.09 2.37 -0.57
N LYS A 36 -1.27 1.93 0.39
CA LYS A 36 -0.16 1.01 0.15
C LYS A 36 -0.66 -0.33 -0.38
N ALA A 37 -1.75 -0.85 0.17
CA ALA A 37 -2.33 -2.13 -0.24
C ALA A 37 -2.77 -2.09 -1.72
N ARG A 38 -3.56 -1.10 -2.11
CA ARG A 38 -4.05 -0.94 -3.49
C ARG A 38 -2.93 -0.82 -4.51
N LEU A 39 -1.85 -0.11 -4.17
CA LEU A 39 -0.68 0.00 -5.03
C LEU A 39 0.01 -1.37 -5.21
N LEU A 40 0.15 -2.14 -4.13
CA LEU A 40 0.71 -3.49 -4.20
C LEU A 40 -0.19 -4.44 -5.01
N GLU A 41 -1.51 -4.32 -4.91
CA GLU A 41 -2.44 -5.08 -5.77
C GLU A 41 -2.23 -4.77 -7.26
N GLN A 42 -2.08 -3.49 -7.60
CA GLN A 42 -1.81 -3.07 -8.97
C GLN A 42 -0.48 -3.65 -9.48
N ILE A 43 0.58 -3.58 -8.68
CA ILE A 43 1.89 -4.15 -9.03
C ILE A 43 1.80 -5.67 -9.18
N ALA A 44 1.10 -6.37 -8.30
CA ALA A 44 0.92 -7.81 -8.41
C ALA A 44 0.14 -8.20 -9.66
N ALA A 45 -0.87 -7.40 -10.04
CA ALA A 45 -1.67 -7.62 -11.24
C ALA A 45 -0.88 -7.45 -12.55
N GLU A 46 0.22 -6.69 -12.55
CA GLU A 46 1.16 -6.63 -13.68
C GLU A 46 1.92 -7.96 -13.88
N GLY A 47 1.94 -8.82 -12.84
CA GLY A 47 2.59 -10.13 -12.87
C GLY A 47 4.09 -10.08 -12.59
N GLY A 48 4.77 -11.19 -12.88
CA GLY A 48 6.21 -11.35 -12.65
C GLY A 48 6.55 -12.34 -11.53
N PRO A 49 7.85 -12.63 -11.33
CA PRO A 49 8.31 -13.69 -10.43
C PRO A 49 7.85 -13.51 -8.97
N ASP A 50 7.69 -12.26 -8.55
CA ASP A 50 7.37 -11.90 -7.17
C ASP A 50 5.87 -11.57 -6.97
N SER A 51 5.02 -11.76 -7.98
CA SER A 51 3.61 -11.35 -7.94
C SER A 51 2.81 -11.95 -6.77
N ASP A 52 3.05 -13.21 -6.42
CA ASP A 52 2.44 -13.86 -5.26
C ASP A 52 2.89 -13.22 -3.93
N GLN A 53 4.18 -12.88 -3.82
CA GLN A 53 4.72 -12.21 -2.65
C GLN A 53 4.16 -10.79 -2.51
N VAL A 54 4.07 -10.05 -3.62
CA VAL A 54 3.48 -8.70 -3.65
C VAL A 54 1.99 -8.76 -3.27
N SER A 55 1.25 -9.76 -3.76
CA SER A 55 -0.15 -10.01 -3.37
C SER A 55 -0.30 -10.27 -1.87
N ALA A 56 0.60 -11.08 -1.29
CA ALA A 56 0.61 -11.34 0.15
C ALA A 56 0.88 -10.05 0.96
N LEU A 57 1.78 -9.19 0.48
CA LEU A 57 2.05 -7.90 1.11
C LEU A 57 0.86 -6.94 1.03
N ALA A 58 0.14 -6.93 -0.10
CA ALA A 58 -1.11 -6.18 -0.24
C ALA A 58 -2.14 -6.61 0.80
N LEU A 59 -2.36 -7.92 0.94
CA LEU A 59 -3.27 -8.48 1.93
C LEU A 59 -2.89 -8.11 3.37
N LEU A 60 -1.60 -8.16 3.71
CA LEU A 60 -1.11 -7.74 5.03
C LEU A 60 -1.38 -6.25 5.29
N ALA A 61 -1.20 -5.40 4.28
CA ALA A 61 -1.48 -3.97 4.38
C ALA A 61 -2.99 -3.70 4.59
N HIS A 62 -3.88 -4.37 3.86
CA HIS A 62 -5.33 -4.28 4.09
C HIS A 62 -5.71 -4.70 5.52
N ARG A 63 -5.21 -5.85 5.99
CA ARG A 63 -5.47 -6.32 7.36
C ARG A 63 -5.01 -5.31 8.40
N ARG A 64 -3.87 -4.65 8.16
CA ARG A 64 -3.36 -3.62 9.07
C ARG A 64 -4.24 -2.38 9.07
N SER A 65 -4.72 -1.94 7.91
CA SER A 65 -5.68 -0.84 7.80
C SER A 65 -6.96 -1.14 8.58
N ALA A 66 -7.59 -2.29 8.33
CA ALA A 66 -8.80 -2.72 9.02
C ALA A 66 -8.61 -2.78 10.54
N ALA A 67 -7.52 -3.41 11.02
CA ALA A 67 -7.25 -3.50 12.45
C ALA A 67 -7.04 -2.15 13.15
N LEU A 68 -6.63 -1.11 12.43
CA LEU A 68 -6.50 0.25 12.97
C LEU A 68 -7.84 0.97 13.06
N ILE A 69 -8.75 0.69 12.12
CA ILE A 69 -10.13 1.22 12.11
C ILE A 69 -10.96 0.54 13.21
N ASP A 70 -10.91 -0.78 13.30
CA ASP A 70 -11.68 -1.55 14.30
C ASP A 70 -11.26 -1.22 15.75
N ARG A 71 -10.00 -0.84 15.98
CA ARG A 71 -9.49 -0.38 17.28
C ARG A 71 -9.70 1.12 17.53
N ALA A 72 -10.26 1.85 16.59
CA ALA A 72 -10.58 3.27 16.71
C ALA A 72 -12.08 3.51 16.97
N ALA A 73 -12.94 2.53 16.66
CA ALA A 73 -14.33 2.45 17.10
C ALA A 73 -14.43 2.04 18.58
#